data_AF-A0A950E210-F1
#
_entry.id   AF-A0A950E210-F1
#
_cell.length_a   1.000
_cell.length_b   1.000
_cell.length_c   1.000
_cell.angle_alpha   90.00
_cell.angle_beta   90.00
_cell.angle_gamma   90.00
#
_symmetry.space_group_name_H-M   'P 1'
#
loop_
_entity.id
_entity.type
_entity.pdbx_description
1 polymer ?
#
loop_
_entity_poly.entity_id
_entity_poly.type
_entity_poly.pdbx_seq_one_letter_code
_entity_poly.pdbx_strand_id
1 'polypeptide(L)'
;DLVIGELGDDAAARQRFLSACGIYGVMLAVSQQGGSAGERSLPLLIADDDWDTLGDRIAELLGELEDQDVARLLLALRETLRGDLAPGQQPEVESITRYALGATRRAWHKQARPLPVFLVEAWYVTAAALPERVDPPSMTRTWTELHPSRSALVGGFSARDLQTLEEWLALAQILLAHDPAALARTAFHGDDQQLLAHVSVELGEVADPELRPLAESMLRRIRELSPEYRDLARTTLKRLTTRPEDQRWWVPQDIDAPPTTEPVVHERLGFTREDVERVLADL
;
A
#
# COMPACT_ATOMS: atom_id res chain seq x y z
N ASP A 1 -12.98 -21.49 -22.40
CA ASP A 1 -13.08 -21.49 -23.88
C ASP A 1 -14.31 -22.17 -24.44
N LEU A 2 -14.58 -23.45 -24.14
CA LEU A 2 -15.78 -24.13 -24.66
C LEU A 2 -17.08 -23.38 -24.29
N VAL A 3 -17.23 -22.99 -23.03
CA VAL A 3 -18.37 -22.19 -22.54
C VAL A 3 -18.47 -20.83 -23.24
N ILE A 4 -17.34 -20.19 -23.54
CA ILE A 4 -17.33 -18.90 -24.26
C ILE A 4 -17.80 -19.09 -25.71
N GLY A 5 -17.37 -20.18 -26.36
CA GLY A 5 -17.82 -20.51 -27.71
C GLY A 5 -19.33 -20.74 -27.76
N GLU A 6 -19.84 -21.61 -26.90
CA GLU A 6 -21.26 -21.95 -26.84
C GLU A 6 -22.16 -20.74 -26.53
N LEU A 7 -21.75 -19.88 -25.57
CA LEU A 7 -22.49 -18.66 -25.25
C LEU A 7 -22.33 -17.57 -26.33
N GLY A 8 -21.20 -17.52 -27.02
CA GLY A 8 -20.99 -16.58 -28.12
C GLY A 8 -21.97 -16.83 -29.28
N ASP A 9 -22.19 -18.11 -29.60
CA ASP A 9 -22.98 -18.54 -30.76
C ASP A 9 -24.50 -18.58 -30.49
N ASP A 10 -24.94 -18.64 -29.22
CA ASP A 10 -26.36 -18.62 -28.82
C ASP A 10 -26.69 -17.38 -27.97
N ALA A 11 -27.34 -16.39 -28.60
CA ALA A 11 -27.75 -15.16 -27.95
C ALA A 11 -28.71 -15.37 -26.77
N ALA A 12 -29.64 -16.34 -26.85
CA ALA A 12 -30.57 -16.60 -25.76
C ALA A 12 -29.88 -17.29 -24.57
N ALA A 13 -28.93 -18.19 -24.83
CA ALA A 13 -28.11 -18.78 -23.79
C ALA A 13 -27.22 -17.72 -23.11
N ARG A 14 -26.60 -16.83 -23.89
CA ARG A 14 -25.79 -15.71 -23.37
C ARG A 14 -26.59 -14.79 -22.47
N GLN A 15 -27.76 -14.37 -22.90
CA GLN A 15 -28.66 -13.50 -22.13
C GLN A 15 -29.09 -14.15 -20.81
N ARG A 16 -29.44 -15.45 -20.82
CA ARG A 16 -29.74 -16.20 -19.60
C ARG A 16 -28.52 -16.31 -18.67
N PHE A 17 -27.33 -16.47 -19.23
CA PHE A 17 -26.10 -16.51 -18.45
C PHE A 17 -25.84 -15.16 -17.80
N LEU A 18 -25.82 -14.07 -18.57
CA LEU A 18 -25.53 -12.72 -18.07
C LEU A 18 -26.50 -12.31 -16.97
N SER A 19 -27.80 -12.57 -17.13
CA SER A 19 -28.83 -12.24 -16.14
C SER A 19 -28.77 -13.07 -14.85
N ALA A 20 -28.11 -14.23 -14.85
CA ALA A 20 -28.07 -15.13 -13.68
C ALA A 20 -26.68 -15.33 -13.08
N CYS A 21 -25.63 -14.82 -13.72
CA CYS A 21 -24.26 -15.15 -13.35
C CYS A 21 -23.85 -14.54 -12.00
N GLY A 22 -22.91 -15.19 -11.30
CA GLY A 22 -22.23 -14.60 -10.14
C GLY A 22 -21.07 -13.68 -10.56
N ILE A 23 -20.31 -13.18 -9.59
CA ILE A 23 -19.17 -12.27 -9.84
C ILE A 23 -18.16 -12.83 -10.86
N TYR A 24 -17.85 -14.13 -10.82
CA TYR A 24 -16.93 -14.73 -11.79
C TYR A 24 -17.48 -14.72 -13.22
N GLY A 25 -18.79 -14.79 -13.40
CA GLY A 25 -19.40 -14.65 -14.72
C GLY A 25 -19.38 -13.22 -15.23
N VAL A 26 -19.56 -12.23 -14.34
CA VAL A 26 -19.35 -10.82 -14.66
C VAL A 26 -17.89 -10.57 -15.07
N MET A 27 -16.93 -11.06 -14.29
CA MET A 27 -15.50 -10.95 -14.60
C MET A 27 -15.15 -11.62 -15.93
N LEU A 28 -15.76 -12.77 -16.23
CA LEU A 28 -15.61 -13.44 -17.52
C LEU A 28 -16.17 -12.59 -18.68
N ALA A 29 -17.33 -11.97 -18.48
CA ALA A 29 -17.98 -11.15 -19.49
C ALA A 29 -17.15 -9.91 -19.85
N VAL A 30 -16.53 -9.25 -18.86
CA VAL A 30 -15.67 -8.08 -19.05
C VAL A 30 -14.20 -8.44 -19.35
N SER A 31 -13.85 -9.73 -19.41
CA SER A 31 -12.48 -10.16 -19.64
C SER A 31 -11.94 -9.66 -20.99
N GLN A 32 -10.69 -9.19 -20.99
CA GLN A 32 -9.93 -8.86 -22.19
C GLN A 32 -9.26 -10.09 -22.83
N GLN A 33 -9.26 -11.23 -22.14
CA GLN A 33 -8.68 -12.49 -22.61
C GLN A 33 -9.78 -13.54 -22.71
N GLY A 34 -9.98 -14.06 -23.91
CA GLY A 34 -10.98 -15.10 -24.19
C GLY A 34 -10.72 -15.87 -25.48
N GLY A 35 -11.27 -17.09 -25.56
CA GLY A 35 -11.06 -18.01 -26.68
C GLY A 35 -9.79 -18.84 -26.53
N SER A 36 -9.64 -19.88 -27.35
CA SER A 36 -8.56 -20.89 -27.23
C SER A 36 -7.14 -20.34 -27.32
N ALA A 37 -6.97 -19.10 -27.80
CA ALA A 37 -5.69 -18.38 -27.87
C ALA A 37 -5.71 -17.02 -27.12
N GLY A 38 -6.77 -16.70 -26.38
CA GLY A 38 -6.90 -15.41 -25.68
C GLY A 38 -7.19 -14.20 -26.58
N GLU A 39 -7.55 -14.41 -27.84
CA GLU A 39 -7.71 -13.37 -28.87
C GLU A 39 -9.02 -12.57 -28.77
N ARG A 40 -10.00 -13.02 -27.97
CA ARG A 40 -11.32 -12.37 -27.86
C ARG A 40 -11.35 -11.40 -26.68
N SER A 41 -11.50 -10.11 -26.99
CA SER A 41 -11.88 -9.09 -26.00
C SER A 41 -13.39 -9.09 -25.80
N LEU A 42 -13.84 -8.98 -24.54
CA LEU A 42 -15.26 -8.89 -24.16
C LEU A 42 -16.13 -10.01 -24.75
N PRO A 43 -15.78 -11.29 -24.50
CA PRO A 43 -16.27 -12.40 -25.28
C PRO A 43 -17.78 -12.65 -25.17
N LEU A 44 -18.45 -12.05 -24.18
CA LEU A 44 -19.88 -12.21 -23.94
C LEU A 44 -20.68 -10.90 -24.11
N LEU A 45 -20.04 -9.80 -24.50
CA LEU A 45 -20.70 -8.48 -24.64
C LEU A 45 -20.68 -8.09 -26.12
N ILE A 46 -21.55 -8.76 -26.88
CA ILE A 46 -21.57 -8.71 -28.35
C ILE A 46 -22.61 -7.72 -28.84
N ALA A 47 -23.82 -7.77 -28.27
CA ALA A 47 -24.96 -6.92 -28.60
C ALA A 47 -25.20 -5.88 -27.50
N ASP A 48 -25.92 -4.81 -27.85
CA ASP A 48 -26.34 -3.74 -26.93
C ASP A 48 -27.07 -4.29 -25.70
N ASP A 49 -28.07 -5.16 -25.92
CA ASP A 49 -28.83 -5.84 -24.87
C ASP A 49 -27.96 -6.69 -23.91
N ASP A 50 -26.74 -7.10 -24.32
CA ASP A 50 -25.81 -7.81 -23.42
C ASP A 50 -25.25 -6.87 -22.34
N TRP A 51 -25.03 -5.59 -22.68
CA TRP A 51 -24.54 -4.56 -21.76
C TRP A 51 -25.58 -4.17 -20.73
N ASP A 52 -26.82 -3.95 -21.16
CA ASP A 52 -27.94 -3.67 -20.26
C ASP A 52 -28.14 -4.80 -19.25
N THR A 53 -28.16 -6.04 -19.75
CA THR A 53 -28.32 -7.23 -18.90
C THR A 53 -27.16 -7.38 -17.90
N LEU A 54 -25.92 -7.12 -18.33
CA LEU A 54 -24.78 -7.14 -17.42
C LEU A 54 -24.85 -6.02 -16.38
N GLY A 55 -25.26 -4.82 -16.80
CA GLY A 55 -25.43 -3.65 -15.92
C GLY A 55 -26.45 -3.90 -14.82
N ASP A 56 -27.62 -4.43 -15.18
CA ASP A 56 -28.67 -4.85 -14.24
C ASP A 56 -28.14 -5.92 -13.29
N ARG A 57 -27.39 -6.90 -13.80
CA ARG A 57 -26.84 -7.95 -12.94
C ARG A 57 -25.80 -7.41 -11.96
N ILE A 58 -24.94 -6.48 -12.38
CA ILE A 58 -23.97 -5.82 -11.50
C ILE A 58 -24.70 -5.02 -10.41
N ALA A 59 -25.81 -4.35 -10.75
CA ALA A 59 -26.63 -3.62 -9.80
C ALA A 59 -27.14 -4.52 -8.66
N GLU A 60 -27.65 -5.70 -9.00
CA GLU A 60 -28.10 -6.70 -8.03
C GLU A 60 -26.94 -7.20 -7.16
N LEU A 61 -25.85 -7.64 -7.80
CA LEU A 61 -24.70 -8.24 -7.11
C LEU A 61 -24.06 -7.27 -6.12
N LEU A 62 -23.91 -5.99 -6.45
CA LEU A 62 -23.25 -5.01 -5.57
C LEU A 62 -23.90 -4.87 -4.18
N GLY A 63 -25.17 -5.26 -4.03
CA GLY A 63 -25.85 -5.31 -2.72
C GLY A 63 -25.48 -6.54 -1.88
N GLU A 64 -24.94 -7.58 -2.51
CA GLU A 64 -24.67 -8.90 -1.93
C GLU A 64 -23.17 -9.21 -1.78
N LEU A 65 -22.31 -8.55 -2.57
CA LEU A 65 -20.87 -8.82 -2.60
C LEU A 65 -20.16 -8.39 -1.31
N GLU A 66 -19.19 -9.21 -0.91
CA GLU A 66 -18.21 -8.86 0.12
C GLU A 66 -17.16 -7.88 -0.42
N ASP A 67 -16.44 -7.20 0.50
CA ASP A 67 -15.43 -6.19 0.15
C ASP A 67 -14.36 -6.71 -0.85
N GLN A 68 -13.94 -7.98 -0.70
CA GLN A 68 -12.98 -8.58 -1.62
C GLN A 68 -13.52 -8.72 -3.04
N ASP A 69 -14.79 -9.10 -3.19
CA ASP A 69 -15.42 -9.29 -4.50
C ASP A 69 -15.77 -7.96 -5.15
N VAL A 70 -16.14 -6.95 -4.37
CA VAL A 70 -16.26 -5.57 -4.86
C VAL A 70 -14.92 -5.08 -5.40
N ALA A 71 -13.81 -5.27 -4.66
CA ALA A 71 -12.49 -4.89 -5.14
C ALA A 71 -12.11 -5.62 -6.45
N ARG A 72 -12.37 -6.93 -6.53
CA ARG A 72 -12.13 -7.73 -7.75
C ARG A 72 -12.93 -7.21 -8.93
N LEU A 73 -14.22 -6.89 -8.74
CA LEU A 73 -15.07 -6.30 -9.77
C LEU A 73 -14.51 -4.98 -10.28
N LEU A 74 -14.18 -4.06 -9.37
CA LEU A 74 -13.67 -2.73 -9.73
C LEU A 74 -12.35 -2.83 -10.49
N LEU A 75 -11.45 -3.73 -10.08
CA LEU A 75 -10.18 -3.96 -10.78
C LEU A 75 -10.40 -4.62 -12.15
N ALA A 76 -11.33 -5.56 -12.28
CA ALA A 76 -11.67 -6.15 -13.58
C ALA A 76 -12.20 -5.09 -14.56
N LEU A 77 -13.10 -4.21 -14.11
CA LEU A 77 -13.62 -3.10 -14.90
C LEU A 77 -12.51 -2.11 -15.30
N ARG A 78 -11.56 -1.83 -14.40
CA ARG A 78 -10.38 -1.02 -14.72
C ARG A 78 -9.52 -1.65 -15.80
N GLU A 79 -9.19 -2.94 -15.69
CA GLU A 79 -8.40 -3.61 -16.74
C GLU A 79 -9.12 -3.57 -18.08
N THR A 80 -10.46 -3.68 -18.05
CA THR A 80 -11.30 -3.54 -19.24
C THR A 80 -11.19 -2.14 -19.86
N LEU A 81 -11.28 -1.08 -19.05
CA LEU A 81 -11.13 0.31 -19.50
C LEU A 81 -9.75 0.62 -20.12
N ARG A 82 -8.71 -0.12 -19.72
CA ARG A 82 -7.35 0.07 -20.22
C ARG A 82 -7.03 -0.82 -21.43
N GLY A 83 -7.94 -1.73 -21.79
CA GLY A 83 -7.81 -2.61 -22.93
C GLY A 83 -8.01 -1.88 -24.26
N ASP A 84 -7.71 -2.58 -25.35
CA ASP A 84 -8.00 -2.10 -26.70
C ASP A 84 -9.47 -2.41 -27.04
N LEU A 85 -10.34 -1.46 -26.70
CA LEU A 85 -11.79 -1.58 -26.89
C LEU A 85 -12.20 -1.04 -28.26
N ALA A 86 -13.19 -1.68 -28.89
CA ALA A 86 -13.80 -1.10 -30.07
C ALA A 86 -14.47 0.24 -29.71
N PRO A 87 -14.51 1.24 -30.62
CA PRO A 87 -15.04 2.57 -30.31
C PRO A 87 -16.48 2.60 -29.77
N GLY A 88 -17.30 1.61 -30.13
CA GLY A 88 -18.67 1.47 -29.60
C GLY A 88 -18.75 0.85 -28.21
N GLN A 89 -17.74 0.10 -27.77
CA GLN A 89 -17.71 -0.58 -26.47
C GLN A 89 -17.16 0.33 -25.36
N GLN A 90 -16.29 1.27 -25.71
CA GLN A 90 -15.69 2.21 -24.75
C GLN A 90 -16.74 2.95 -23.90
N PRO A 91 -17.80 3.56 -24.47
CA PRO A 91 -18.81 4.24 -23.67
C PRO A 91 -19.58 3.31 -22.73
N GLU A 92 -19.83 2.06 -23.15
CA GLU A 92 -20.55 1.07 -22.34
C GLU A 92 -19.75 0.64 -21.11
N VAL A 93 -18.46 0.33 -21.29
CA VAL A 93 -17.56 -0.01 -20.18
C VAL A 93 -17.41 1.19 -19.23
N GLU A 94 -17.29 2.41 -19.76
CA GLU A 94 -17.27 3.63 -18.95
C GLU A 94 -18.57 3.83 -18.15
N SER A 95 -19.71 3.58 -18.78
CA SER A 95 -21.04 3.68 -18.16
C SER A 95 -21.18 2.71 -16.99
N ILE A 96 -20.92 1.42 -17.21
CA ILE A 96 -20.99 0.38 -16.18
C ILE A 96 -19.98 0.64 -15.06
N THR A 97 -18.75 1.07 -15.38
CA THR A 97 -17.73 1.39 -14.36
C THR A 97 -18.18 2.55 -13.50
N ARG A 98 -18.68 3.64 -14.11
CA ARG A 98 -19.19 4.80 -13.37
C ARG A 98 -20.38 4.42 -12.48
N TYR A 99 -21.26 3.56 -12.99
CA TYR A 99 -22.36 3.01 -12.21
C TYR A 99 -21.85 2.26 -10.97
N ALA A 100 -20.93 1.31 -11.14
CA ALA A 100 -20.38 0.49 -10.05
C ALA A 100 -19.66 1.34 -8.99
N LEU A 101 -18.84 2.32 -9.40
CA LEU A 101 -18.18 3.26 -8.50
C LEU A 101 -19.20 4.13 -7.72
N GLY A 102 -20.24 4.61 -8.41
CA GLY A 102 -21.31 5.39 -7.79
C GLY A 102 -22.15 4.59 -6.80
N ALA A 103 -22.49 3.34 -7.14
CA ALA A 103 -23.26 2.44 -6.30
C ALA A 103 -22.49 2.03 -5.03
N THR A 104 -21.22 1.63 -5.17
CA THR A 104 -20.34 1.32 -4.03
C THR A 104 -20.15 2.51 -3.11
N ARG A 105 -19.91 3.72 -3.66
CA ARG A 105 -19.85 4.96 -2.87
C ARG A 105 -21.12 5.19 -2.04
N ARG A 106 -22.30 5.06 -2.65
CA ARG A 106 -23.59 5.24 -1.95
C ARG A 106 -23.77 4.21 -0.84
N ALA A 107 -23.42 2.95 -1.11
CA ALA A 107 -23.50 1.87 -0.14
C ALA A 107 -22.59 2.14 1.07
N TRP A 108 -21.34 2.54 0.84
CA TRP A 108 -20.39 2.87 1.92
C TRP A 108 -20.82 4.08 2.73
N HIS A 109 -21.34 5.12 2.08
CA HIS A 109 -21.89 6.28 2.78
C HIS A 109 -23.03 5.89 3.72
N LYS A 110 -23.93 4.99 3.27
CA LYS A 110 -25.04 4.48 4.07
C LYS A 110 -24.58 3.60 5.24
N GLN A 111 -23.60 2.71 5.01
CA GLN A 111 -23.07 1.82 6.05
C GLN A 111 -22.27 2.56 7.11
N ALA A 112 -21.62 3.66 6.72
CA ALA A 112 -20.86 4.52 7.61
C ALA A 112 -19.79 3.76 8.42
N ARG A 113 -19.15 2.75 7.83
CA ARG A 113 -18.04 2.01 8.48
C ARG A 113 -16.69 2.40 7.88
N PRO A 114 -15.58 2.20 8.61
CA PRO A 114 -14.24 2.20 8.03
C PRO A 114 -14.15 1.21 6.88
N LEU A 115 -13.45 1.61 5.81
CA LEU A 115 -13.23 0.80 4.62
C LEU A 115 -11.84 0.14 4.67
N PRO A 116 -11.70 -1.13 4.28
CA PRO A 116 -10.38 -1.73 4.10
C PRO A 116 -9.54 -0.95 3.07
N VAL A 117 -8.24 -0.80 3.32
CA VAL A 117 -7.35 0.01 2.46
C VAL A 117 -7.29 -0.54 1.02
N PHE A 118 -7.25 -1.87 0.85
CA PHE A 118 -7.25 -2.49 -0.48
C PHE A 118 -8.49 -2.13 -1.30
N LEU A 119 -9.64 -1.93 -0.65
CA LEU A 119 -10.89 -1.59 -1.31
C LEU A 119 -10.91 -0.11 -1.71
N VAL A 120 -10.34 0.75 -0.86
CA VAL A 120 -10.12 2.18 -1.17
C VAL A 120 -9.18 2.32 -2.37
N GLU A 121 -8.08 1.57 -2.39
CA GLU A 121 -7.16 1.53 -3.51
C GLU A 121 -7.86 1.12 -4.79
N ALA A 122 -8.55 -0.04 -4.79
CA ALA A 122 -9.30 -0.54 -5.93
C ALA A 122 -10.28 0.51 -6.48
N TRP A 123 -11.00 1.21 -5.60
CA TRP A 123 -11.91 2.27 -6.00
C TRP A 123 -11.19 3.43 -6.70
N TYR A 124 -10.12 3.96 -6.10
CA TYR A 124 -9.39 5.11 -6.66
C TYR A 124 -8.66 4.78 -7.96
N VAL A 125 -8.02 3.61 -8.06
CA VAL A 125 -7.32 3.22 -9.30
C VAL A 125 -8.28 2.95 -10.45
N THR A 126 -9.49 2.47 -10.16
CA THR A 126 -10.55 2.29 -11.15
C THR A 126 -11.17 3.63 -11.55
N ALA A 127 -11.48 4.51 -10.59
CA ALA A 127 -11.99 5.85 -10.88
C ALA A 127 -11.00 6.68 -11.71
N ALA A 128 -9.69 6.54 -11.48
CA ALA A 128 -8.65 7.22 -12.23
C ALA A 128 -8.51 6.73 -13.69
N ALA A 129 -9.10 5.59 -14.05
CA ALA A 129 -9.12 5.09 -15.42
C ALA A 129 -10.25 5.69 -16.28
N LEU A 130 -11.21 6.39 -15.66
CA LEU A 130 -12.29 7.07 -16.37
C LEU A 130 -11.85 8.45 -16.87
N PRO A 131 -12.34 8.90 -18.04
CA PRO A 131 -12.05 10.24 -18.55
C PRO A 131 -12.71 11.34 -17.71
N GLU A 132 -13.87 11.06 -17.14
CA GLU A 132 -14.62 11.98 -16.28
C GLU A 132 -14.41 11.63 -14.80
N ARG A 133 -14.17 12.66 -13.99
CA ARG A 133 -13.95 12.48 -12.55
C ARG A 133 -15.22 12.00 -11.86
N VAL A 134 -15.13 10.87 -11.17
CA VAL A 134 -16.17 10.39 -10.25
C VAL A 134 -15.92 10.96 -8.86
N ASP A 135 -16.99 11.40 -8.20
CA ASP A 135 -16.91 11.86 -6.81
C ASP A 135 -16.40 10.74 -5.88
N PRO A 136 -15.40 10.99 -5.04
CA PRO A 136 -14.87 9.99 -4.11
C PRO A 136 -15.79 9.72 -2.91
N PRO A 137 -15.69 8.54 -2.29
CA PRO A 137 -16.26 8.29 -0.96
C PRO A 137 -15.59 9.16 0.12
N SER A 138 -16.29 9.39 1.23
CA SER A 138 -15.70 10.07 2.38
C SER A 138 -14.69 9.16 3.08
N MET A 139 -13.47 9.66 3.28
CA MET A 139 -12.38 8.93 3.93
C MET A 139 -12.25 9.20 5.43
N THR A 140 -13.08 10.08 6.00
CA THR A 140 -12.93 10.54 7.39
C THR A 140 -12.98 9.39 8.38
N ARG A 141 -13.94 8.47 8.27
CA ARG A 141 -14.06 7.33 9.23
C ARG A 141 -12.90 6.35 9.10
N THR A 142 -12.52 5.99 7.88
CA THR A 142 -11.37 5.11 7.64
C THR A 142 -10.08 5.73 8.18
N TRP A 143 -9.89 7.03 7.93
CA TRP A 143 -8.74 7.77 8.45
C TRP A 143 -8.68 7.76 9.98
N THR A 144 -9.80 8.06 10.64
CA THR A 144 -9.89 8.07 12.11
C THR A 144 -9.63 6.68 12.71
N GLU A 145 -10.16 5.62 12.11
CA GLU A 145 -9.99 4.24 12.60
C GLU A 145 -8.53 3.78 12.49
N LEU A 146 -7.88 4.07 11.37
CA LEU A 146 -6.50 3.67 11.12
C LEU A 146 -5.47 4.59 11.81
N HIS A 147 -5.90 5.74 12.34
CA HIS A 147 -4.98 6.71 12.92
C HIS A 147 -4.20 6.10 14.09
N PRO A 148 -2.85 6.14 14.06
CA PRO A 148 -2.04 5.55 15.11
C PRO A 148 -2.28 6.23 16.47
N SER A 149 -2.67 5.45 17.46
CA SER A 149 -2.80 5.94 18.83
C SER A 149 -1.44 6.32 19.41
N ARG A 150 -1.32 7.50 20.03
CA ARG A 150 -0.07 7.96 20.67
C ARG A 150 0.46 6.99 21.73
N SER A 151 -0.41 6.22 22.37
CA SER A 151 -0.02 5.18 23.34
C SER A 151 0.74 4.01 22.70
N ALA A 152 0.50 3.70 21.43
CA ALA A 152 1.22 2.65 20.69
C ALA A 152 2.69 3.02 20.42
N LEU A 153 3.06 4.29 20.65
CA LEU A 153 4.42 4.78 20.52
C LEU A 153 5.25 4.66 21.80
N VAL A 154 4.63 4.21 22.90
CA VAL A 154 5.27 4.07 24.21
C VAL A 154 5.52 2.59 24.49
N GLY A 155 6.78 2.18 24.46
CA GLY A 155 7.18 0.79 24.75
C GLY A 155 7.54 -0.08 23.53
N GLY A 156 7.78 0.54 22.38
CA GLY A 156 8.12 -0.13 21.13
C GLY A 156 6.88 -0.66 20.39
N PHE A 157 7.05 -1.01 19.11
CA PHE A 157 5.94 -1.48 18.27
C PHE A 157 5.71 -2.98 18.42
N SER A 158 4.45 -3.37 18.62
CA SER A 158 4.01 -4.75 18.35
C SER A 158 3.80 -4.98 16.85
N ALA A 159 3.74 -6.24 16.43
CA ALA A 159 3.38 -6.60 15.05
C ALA A 159 2.04 -5.99 14.62
N ARG A 160 1.07 -5.89 15.54
CA ARG A 160 -0.24 -5.28 15.29
C ARG A 160 -0.11 -3.77 15.06
N ASP A 161 0.70 -3.08 15.85
CA ASP A 161 0.90 -1.64 15.71
C ASP A 161 1.55 -1.32 14.37
N LEU A 162 2.56 -2.10 13.95
CA LEU A 162 3.18 -1.96 12.64
C LEU A 162 2.19 -2.19 11.50
N GLN A 163 1.33 -3.20 11.62
CA GLN A 163 0.30 -3.48 10.61
C GLN A 163 -0.69 -2.31 10.47
N THR A 164 -1.22 -1.79 11.58
CA THR A 164 -2.13 -0.63 11.55
C THR A 164 -1.45 0.62 11.00
N LEU A 165 -0.21 0.87 11.40
CA LEU A 165 0.58 1.99 10.92
C LEU A 165 0.88 1.87 9.42
N GLU A 166 1.15 0.67 8.92
CA GLU A 166 1.35 0.42 7.50
C GLU A 166 0.06 0.66 6.70
N GLU A 167 -1.10 0.21 7.19
CA GLU A 167 -2.39 0.49 6.57
C GLU A 167 -2.71 1.99 6.53
N TRP A 168 -2.40 2.73 7.60
CA TRP A 168 -2.56 4.18 7.62
C TRP A 168 -1.65 4.89 6.62
N LEU A 169 -0.37 4.49 6.54
CA LEU A 169 0.56 5.04 5.55
C LEU A 169 0.14 4.68 4.12
N ALA A 170 -0.34 3.46 3.88
CA ALA A 170 -0.88 3.02 2.60
C ALA A 170 -2.06 3.91 2.18
N LEU A 171 -3.00 4.17 3.10
CA LEU A 171 -4.12 5.07 2.84
C LEU A 171 -3.63 6.49 2.49
N ALA A 172 -2.67 7.03 3.25
CA ALA A 172 -2.09 8.34 2.96
C ALA A 172 -1.46 8.40 1.55
N GLN A 173 -0.78 7.32 1.12
CA GLN A 173 -0.19 7.21 -0.21
C GLN A 173 -1.24 7.17 -1.31
N ILE A 174 -2.31 6.40 -1.13
CA ILE A 174 -3.44 6.35 -2.08
C ILE A 174 -4.07 7.74 -2.22
N LEU A 175 -4.33 8.43 -1.11
CA LEU A 175 -4.91 9.77 -1.14
C LEU A 175 -3.96 10.80 -1.74
N LEU A 176 -2.65 10.73 -1.46
CA LEU A 176 -1.69 11.63 -2.10
C LEU A 176 -1.67 11.45 -3.62
N ALA A 177 -1.80 10.22 -4.11
CA ALA A 177 -1.79 9.92 -5.54
C ALA A 177 -3.10 10.30 -6.26
N HIS A 178 -4.25 10.07 -5.61
CA HIS A 178 -5.55 10.12 -6.29
C HIS A 178 -6.50 11.21 -5.79
N ASP A 179 -6.38 11.67 -4.54
CA ASP A 179 -7.21 12.73 -3.97
C ASP A 179 -6.44 13.59 -2.94
N PRO A 180 -5.48 14.42 -3.39
CA PRO A 180 -4.67 15.25 -2.49
C PRO A 180 -5.53 16.19 -1.63
N ALA A 181 -6.69 16.59 -2.13
CA ALA A 181 -7.63 17.42 -1.39
C ALA A 181 -8.25 16.67 -0.20
N ALA A 182 -8.53 15.36 -0.33
CA ALA A 182 -8.94 14.54 0.81
C ALA A 182 -7.83 14.40 1.84
N LEU A 183 -6.59 14.15 1.42
CA LEU A 183 -5.45 14.09 2.34
C LEU A 183 -5.25 15.42 3.06
N ALA A 184 -5.35 16.56 2.37
CA ALA A 184 -5.22 17.89 2.96
C ALA A 184 -6.30 18.25 3.99
N ARG A 185 -7.47 17.59 3.95
CA ARG A 185 -8.52 17.73 4.98
C ARG A 185 -8.24 16.92 6.24
N THR A 186 -7.23 16.05 6.21
CA THR A 186 -6.75 15.31 7.38
C THR A 186 -5.66 16.11 8.11
N ALA A 187 -5.23 15.62 9.27
CA ALA A 187 -4.10 16.19 10.00
C ALA A 187 -2.71 15.76 9.45
N PHE A 188 -2.66 15.04 8.31
CA PHE A 188 -1.44 14.40 7.83
C PHE A 188 -0.26 15.38 7.65
N HIS A 189 -0.51 16.54 7.04
CA HIS A 189 0.50 17.59 6.84
C HIS A 189 0.63 18.59 8.00
N GLY A 190 -0.08 18.35 9.11
CA GLY A 190 -0.05 19.17 10.32
C GLY A 190 0.42 18.35 11.52
N ASP A 191 -0.49 18.10 12.47
CA ASP A 191 -0.20 17.45 13.75
C ASP A 191 0.45 16.06 13.62
N ASP A 192 0.21 15.36 12.51
CA ASP A 192 0.77 14.03 12.26
C ASP A 192 2.25 14.05 11.85
N GLN A 193 2.83 15.22 11.52
CA GLN A 193 4.25 15.30 11.18
C GLN A 193 5.14 14.89 12.37
N GLN A 194 4.80 15.32 13.59
CA GLN A 194 5.53 14.89 14.79
C GLN A 194 5.43 13.37 15.03
N LEU A 195 4.27 12.80 14.72
CA LEU A 195 4.06 11.35 14.76
C LEU A 195 4.98 10.63 13.76
N LEU A 196 5.06 11.10 12.51
CA LEU A 196 5.92 10.52 11.48
C LEU A 196 7.41 10.60 11.85
N ALA A 197 7.84 11.70 12.47
CA ALA A 197 9.21 11.84 12.97
C ALA A 197 9.52 10.78 14.04
N HIS A 198 8.63 10.63 15.03
CA HIS A 198 8.78 9.64 16.10
C HIS A 198 8.79 8.22 15.56
N VAL A 199 7.81 7.87 14.73
CA VAL A 199 7.73 6.59 14.02
C VAL A 199 9.03 6.28 13.27
N SER A 200 9.58 7.27 12.55
CA SER A 200 10.81 7.09 11.78
C SER A 200 12.03 6.76 12.64
N VAL A 201 12.06 7.17 13.90
CA VAL A 201 13.13 6.82 14.83
C VAL A 201 12.90 5.40 15.37
N GLU A 202 11.70 5.13 15.88
CA GLU A 202 11.32 3.84 16.48
C GLU A 202 11.42 2.67 15.50
N LEU A 203 11.05 2.87 14.23
CA LEU A 203 11.18 1.83 13.19
C LEU A 203 12.64 1.38 13.00
N GLY A 204 13.61 2.24 13.32
CA GLY A 204 15.02 1.88 13.26
C GLY A 204 15.54 1.10 14.46
N GLU A 205 14.73 0.94 15.50
CA GLU A 205 15.05 0.18 16.72
C GLU A 205 14.33 -1.19 16.73
N VAL A 206 13.62 -1.56 15.65
CA VAL A 206 12.92 -2.84 15.52
C VAL A 206 13.93 -4.00 15.58
N ALA A 207 13.98 -4.66 16.74
CA ALA A 207 14.90 -5.75 17.01
C ALA A 207 14.54 -7.04 16.27
N ASP A 208 13.24 -7.32 16.16
CA ASP A 208 12.69 -8.55 15.56
C ASP A 208 13.03 -8.64 14.06
N PRO A 209 13.83 -9.63 13.63
CA PRO A 209 14.19 -9.82 12.23
C PRO A 209 12.99 -10.05 11.30
N GLU A 210 11.90 -10.64 11.80
CA GLU A 210 10.70 -10.92 10.99
C GLU A 210 9.94 -9.63 10.63
N LEU A 211 10.04 -8.60 11.49
CA LEU A 211 9.37 -7.32 11.31
C LEU A 211 10.20 -6.30 10.54
N ARG A 212 11.50 -6.54 10.33
CA ARG A 212 12.39 -5.60 9.62
C ARG A 212 11.94 -5.28 8.19
N PRO A 213 11.53 -6.24 7.34
CA PRO A 213 11.08 -5.92 5.98
C PRO A 213 9.88 -4.97 5.96
N LEU A 214 8.97 -5.11 6.93
CA LEU A 214 7.82 -4.22 7.10
C LEU A 214 8.27 -2.82 7.50
N ALA A 215 9.15 -2.71 8.52
CA ALA A 215 9.72 -1.43 8.94
C ALA A 215 10.49 -0.71 7.80
N GLU A 216 11.23 -1.46 6.97
CA GLU A 216 11.88 -0.91 5.78
C GLU A 216 10.88 -0.36 4.76
N SER A 217 9.79 -1.09 4.49
CA SER A 217 8.72 -0.65 3.58
C SER A 217 8.11 0.66 4.08
N MET A 218 7.80 0.74 5.36
CA MET A 218 7.21 1.93 5.99
C MET A 218 8.15 3.14 5.92
N LEU A 219 9.46 2.96 6.20
CA LEU A 219 10.45 4.04 6.07
C LEU A 219 10.57 4.55 4.63
N ARG A 220 10.51 3.66 3.62
CA ARG A 220 10.48 4.07 2.21
C ARG A 220 9.24 4.90 1.90
N ARG A 221 8.08 4.50 2.41
CA ARG A 221 6.82 5.21 2.22
C ARG A 221 6.80 6.56 2.93
N ILE A 222 7.29 6.66 4.17
CA ILE A 222 7.41 7.93 4.90
C ILE A 222 8.31 8.92 4.13
N ARG A 223 9.40 8.44 3.56
CA ARG A 223 10.33 9.24 2.74
C ARG A 223 9.66 9.86 1.51
N GLU A 224 8.67 9.18 0.94
CA GLU A 224 7.90 9.65 -0.20
C GLU A 224 6.78 10.61 0.22
N LEU A 225 6.10 10.29 1.33
CA LEU A 225 4.94 11.04 1.83
C LEU A 225 5.30 12.35 2.53
N SER A 226 6.42 12.40 3.26
CA SER A 226 6.87 13.60 3.99
C SER A 226 8.24 14.05 3.49
N PRO A 227 8.28 15.12 2.67
CA PRO A 227 9.54 15.74 2.27
C PRO A 227 10.39 16.22 3.46
N GLU A 228 9.75 16.63 4.56
CA GLU A 228 10.41 17.11 5.78
C GLU A 228 11.22 16.01 6.47
N TYR A 229 10.71 14.78 6.51
CA TYR A 229 11.38 13.63 7.15
C TYR A 229 12.10 12.72 6.18
N ARG A 230 12.25 13.13 4.92
CA ARG A 230 12.96 12.35 3.88
C ARG A 230 14.36 11.93 4.33
N ASP A 231 15.14 12.85 4.89
CA ASP A 231 16.50 12.58 5.32
C ASP A 231 16.59 11.75 6.59
N LEU A 232 15.67 11.97 7.54
CA LEU A 232 15.53 11.15 8.74
C LEU A 232 15.21 9.70 8.35
N ALA A 233 14.14 9.48 7.59
CA ALA A 233 13.73 8.16 7.14
C ALA A 233 14.81 7.45 6.32
N ARG A 234 15.55 8.18 5.47
CA ARG A 234 16.72 7.65 4.73
C ARG A 234 17.83 7.20 5.67
N THR A 235 18.15 8.00 6.69
CA THR A 235 19.21 7.70 7.66
C THR A 235 18.83 6.50 8.53
N THR A 236 17.59 6.47 9.02
CA THR A 236 17.06 5.31 9.76
C THR A 236 17.07 4.06 8.91
N LEU A 237 16.59 4.13 7.66
CA LEU A 237 16.59 2.98 6.74
C LEU A 237 18.01 2.45 6.53
N LYS A 238 18.99 3.35 6.32
CA LYS A 238 20.40 2.95 6.22
C LYS A 238 20.85 2.20 7.48
N ARG A 239 20.58 2.74 8.67
CA ARG A 239 20.92 2.10 9.95
C ARG A 239 20.27 0.72 10.10
N LEU A 240 18.98 0.60 9.79
CA LEU A 240 18.23 -0.64 9.88
C LEU A 240 18.77 -1.73 8.94
N THR A 241 19.18 -1.34 7.72
CA THR A 241 19.75 -2.26 6.72
C THR A 241 21.22 -2.61 6.97
N THR A 242 21.98 -1.76 7.67
CA THR A 242 23.39 -2.01 7.97
C THR A 242 23.45 -3.06 9.08
N ARG A 243 23.97 -4.25 8.80
CA ARG A 243 24.00 -5.35 9.77
C ARG A 243 24.78 -4.94 11.03
N PRO A 244 24.37 -5.39 12.23
CA PRO A 244 25.22 -5.29 13.42
C PRO A 244 26.58 -5.97 13.22
N GLU A 245 26.67 -6.98 12.35
CA GLU A 245 27.94 -7.66 11.99
C GLU A 245 28.91 -6.76 11.20
N ASP A 246 28.43 -5.74 10.49
CA ASP A 246 29.30 -4.75 9.83
C ASP A 246 29.81 -3.67 10.81
N GLN A 247 29.24 -3.63 12.02
CA GLN A 247 29.90 -3.04 13.17
C GLN A 247 30.70 -4.15 13.89
N ARG A 248 31.67 -4.77 13.21
CA ARG A 248 32.79 -5.38 13.94
C ARG A 248 33.51 -4.27 14.66
N TRP A 249 33.15 -4.04 15.92
CA TRP A 249 34.04 -3.41 16.88
C TRP A 249 35.30 -4.29 16.86
N TRP A 250 36.40 -3.69 16.43
CA TRP A 250 37.75 -4.24 16.29
C TRP A 250 37.92 -5.62 16.96
N VAL A 251 38.07 -6.68 16.16
CA VAL A 251 38.34 -8.02 16.68
C VAL A 251 39.87 -8.23 16.63
N PRO A 252 40.55 -8.69 17.69
CA PRO A 252 42.02 -8.83 17.72
C PRO A 252 42.66 -9.68 16.60
N GLN A 253 41.85 -10.38 15.80
CA GLN A 253 42.28 -11.17 14.65
C GLN A 253 42.55 -10.32 13.39
N ASP A 254 42.16 -9.04 13.38
CA ASP A 254 42.40 -8.09 12.27
C ASP A 254 43.81 -7.45 12.34
N ILE A 255 44.69 -7.89 13.25
CA ILE A 255 46.11 -7.52 13.22
C ILE A 255 46.86 -8.56 12.37
N ASP A 256 47.27 -8.17 11.16
CA ASP A 256 48.06 -9.01 10.24
C ASP A 256 49.46 -9.40 10.76
N ALA A 257 49.86 -8.88 11.92
CA ALA A 257 51.13 -9.19 12.56
C ALA A 257 50.89 -9.68 14.00
N PRO A 258 51.54 -10.78 14.44
CA PRO A 258 51.55 -11.11 15.86
C PRO A 258 52.08 -9.90 16.65
N PRO A 259 51.55 -9.64 17.86
CA PRO A 259 52.07 -8.57 18.71
C PRO A 259 53.59 -8.74 18.82
N THR A 260 54.34 -7.66 18.59
CA THR A 260 55.79 -7.73 18.55
C THR A 260 56.29 -8.29 19.87
N THR A 261 57.19 -9.28 19.80
CA THR A 261 57.91 -9.76 20.98
C THR A 261 59.07 -8.84 21.35
N GLU A 262 59.23 -7.72 20.65
CA GLU A 262 60.18 -6.70 21.04
C GLU A 262 59.75 -6.15 22.39
N PRO A 263 60.59 -6.25 23.43
CA PRO A 263 60.28 -5.63 24.70
C PRO A 263 60.07 -4.14 24.42
N VAL A 264 58.87 -3.65 24.72
CA VAL A 264 58.60 -2.22 24.76
C VAL A 264 59.66 -1.63 25.68
N VAL A 265 60.62 -0.92 25.10
CA VAL A 265 61.61 -0.17 25.86
C VAL A 265 60.80 0.94 26.52
N HIS A 266 60.33 0.67 27.73
CA HIS A 266 59.90 1.72 28.62
C HIS A 266 61.16 2.56 28.86
N GLU A 267 61.31 3.64 28.10
CA GLU A 267 62.04 4.79 28.64
C GLU A 267 61.44 5.03 30.01
N ARG A 268 62.25 4.81 31.06
CA ARG A 268 61.86 5.11 32.42
C ARG A 268 61.65 6.63 32.48
N LEU A 269 60.45 7.08 32.13
CA LEU A 269 59.91 8.35 32.54
C LEU A 269 59.75 8.24 34.05
N GLY A 270 60.84 8.51 34.76
CA GLY A 270 60.80 8.66 36.20
C GLY A 270 59.90 9.85 36.49
N PHE A 271 58.76 9.60 37.12
CA PHE A 271 57.93 10.67 37.66
C PHE A 271 58.79 11.53 38.57
N THR A 272 58.94 12.80 38.21
CA THR A 272 59.63 13.74 39.08
C THR A 272 58.70 14.10 40.24
N ARG A 273 59.28 14.57 41.34
CA ARG A 273 58.50 15.06 42.48
C ARG A 273 57.54 16.20 42.07
N GLU A 274 57.93 17.02 41.10
CA GLU A 274 57.09 18.07 40.51
C GLU A 274 55.85 17.51 39.80
N ASP A 275 55.95 16.37 39.12
CA ASP A 275 54.80 15.74 38.45
C ASP A 275 53.75 15.25 39.46
N VAL A 276 54.20 14.77 40.62
CA VAL A 276 53.33 14.33 41.71
C VAL A 276 52.68 15.52 42.42
N GLU A 277 53.45 16.59 42.67
CA GLU A 277 52.92 17.82 43.32
C GLU A 277 51.88 18.52 42.44
N ARG A 278 52.02 18.48 41.11
CA ARG A 278 51.02 19.03 40.17
C ARG A 278 49.70 18.26 40.19
N VAL A 279 49.71 16.93 40.27
CA VAL A 279 48.49 16.11 40.33
C VAL A 279 47.77 16.30 41.67
N LEU A 280 48.50 16.53 42.75
CA LEU A 280 47.91 16.78 44.07
C LEU A 280 47.33 18.19 44.22
N ALA A 281 47.76 19.16 43.41
CA ALA A 281 47.19 20.50 43.40
C ALA A 281 45.82 20.59 42.68
N ASP A 282 45.50 19.59 41.85
CA ASP A 282 44.23 19.49 41.12
C ASP A 282 43.14 18.70 41.89
N LEU A 283 43.44 18.23 43.11
CA LEU A 283 42.49 17.60 44.06
C LEU A 283 42.10 18.56 45.18
#